data_AF-A0A6N4QKR0-F1
#
_entry.id   AF-A0A6N4QKR0-F1
#
_cell.length_a   1.000
_cell.length_b   1.000
_cell.length_c   1.000
_cell.angle_alpha   90.00
_cell.angle_beta   90.00
_cell.angle_gamma   90.00
#
_symmetry.space_group_name_H-M   'P 1'
#
loop_
_entity.id
_entity.type
_entity.pdbx_description
1 polymer ?
#
loop_
_entity_poly.entity_id
_entity_poly.type
_entity_poly.pdbx_seq_one_letter_code
_entity_poly.pdbx_strand_id
1 'polypeptide(L)'
;MADSERYPVRVNKFNIWHFYLWLKALPGSGRDLFLLSLAALDVLLLLIYNSYKEILPKELYAYMIGFDFFVLVVWVMELITKFRKSKDPSTYFSMNWYEIVGVIPFYFLRPFLLLRGMKILIAFYKLGQSGQNLSDIVTREITFRFRDVIVDTIADAVFLHSLERVEEVMIRLDYSQLAKRAFELHQKEFNAKVNESLQSKFLLGELSRIPFMGEISKRLGEDISSMITEVLENQVTGEIMKQITEAILKEMANHVKRLPIERITRPLEVESPPQPTTAPNPSAETEIEPAESTTENSEILPKETTSD
;
A
#
# COMPACT_ATOMS: atom_id res chain seq x y z
N MET A 1 -6.25 -27.30 -27.47
CA MET A 1 -7.33 -26.32 -27.20
C MET A 1 -8.00 -26.75 -25.91
N ALA A 2 -7.70 -26.06 -24.81
CA ALA A 2 -8.36 -26.18 -23.50
C ALA A 2 -8.06 -24.88 -22.74
N ASP A 3 -8.96 -24.45 -21.87
CA ASP A 3 -9.03 -23.05 -21.42
C ASP A 3 -7.81 -22.55 -20.64
N SER A 4 -7.27 -21.42 -21.10
CA SER A 4 -6.45 -20.55 -20.26
C SER A 4 -7.37 -19.68 -19.40
N GLU A 5 -7.69 -20.16 -18.20
CA GLU A 5 -8.39 -19.38 -17.18
C GLU A 5 -7.65 -18.06 -16.91
N ARG A 6 -8.14 -16.97 -17.51
CA ARG A 6 -7.64 -15.62 -17.22
C ARG A 6 -8.14 -15.20 -15.84
N TYR A 7 -7.39 -15.55 -14.80
CA TYR A 7 -7.59 -14.99 -13.46
C TYR A 7 -7.61 -13.46 -13.56
N PRO A 8 -8.71 -12.79 -13.17
CA PRO A 8 -8.78 -11.34 -13.27
C PRO A 8 -7.79 -10.74 -12.28
N VAL A 9 -6.71 -10.16 -12.81
CA VAL A 9 -5.80 -9.30 -12.04
C VAL A 9 -6.67 -8.24 -11.37
N ARG A 10 -6.84 -8.36 -10.05
CA ARG A 10 -7.66 -7.44 -9.26
C ARG A 10 -6.89 -6.14 -9.12
N VAL A 11 -6.89 -5.33 -10.18
CA VAL A 11 -6.42 -3.95 -10.17
C VAL A 11 -7.03 -3.27 -8.95
N ASN A 12 -6.14 -2.92 -8.00
CA ASN A 12 -6.55 -2.26 -6.77
C ASN A 12 -7.33 -1.01 -7.19
N LYS A 13 -8.60 -0.91 -6.78
CA LYS A 13 -9.46 0.21 -7.18
C LYS A 13 -8.80 1.47 -6.66
N PHE A 14 -8.16 2.23 -7.55
CA PHE A 14 -7.52 3.50 -7.25
C PHE A 14 -8.55 4.36 -6.52
N ASN A 15 -8.37 4.51 -5.21
CA ASN A 15 -9.52 4.76 -4.35
C ASN A 15 -9.92 6.23 -4.53
N ILE A 16 -10.97 6.47 -5.33
CA ILE A 16 -11.50 7.80 -5.72
C ILE A 16 -11.72 8.69 -4.49
N TRP A 17 -11.95 8.06 -3.34
CA TRP A 17 -12.01 8.68 -2.02
C TRP A 17 -10.75 9.50 -1.64
N HIS A 18 -9.54 9.09 -2.01
CA HIS A 18 -8.31 9.86 -1.75
C HIS A 18 -8.22 11.14 -2.61
N PHE A 19 -8.70 11.10 -3.86
CA PHE A 19 -8.86 12.30 -4.67
C PHE A 19 -9.89 13.25 -4.05
N TYR A 20 -10.98 12.71 -3.49
CA TYR A 20 -12.01 13.48 -2.80
C TYR A 20 -11.52 14.12 -1.48
N LEU A 21 -10.63 13.44 -0.75
CA LEU A 21 -9.94 14.01 0.43
C LEU A 21 -9.01 15.16 0.06
N TRP A 22 -8.24 15.01 -1.04
CA TRP A 22 -7.41 16.10 -1.57
C TRP A 22 -8.27 17.30 -2.00
N LEU A 23 -9.40 17.05 -2.68
CA LEU A 23 -10.36 18.09 -3.05
C LEU A 23 -10.98 18.81 -1.84
N LYS A 24 -11.11 18.12 -0.70
CA LYS A 24 -11.62 18.67 0.57
C LYS A 24 -10.59 19.54 1.31
N ALA A 25 -9.31 19.39 1.01
CA ALA A 25 -8.23 20.23 1.55
C ALA A 25 -8.04 21.55 0.79
N LEU A 26 -8.75 21.77 -0.32
CA LEU A 26 -8.68 23.01 -1.09
C LEU A 26 -9.33 24.19 -0.32
N PRO A 27 -8.78 25.42 -0.44
CA PRO A 27 -9.38 26.61 0.15
C PRO A 27 -10.62 27.06 -0.66
N GLY A 28 -11.72 26.37 -0.42
CA GLY A 28 -13.03 26.58 -1.04
C GLY A 28 -13.93 25.38 -0.75
N SER A 29 -15.24 25.60 -0.56
CA SER A 29 -16.16 24.47 -0.44
C SER A 29 -16.19 23.69 -1.77
N GLY A 30 -16.26 22.36 -1.76
CA GLY A 30 -16.36 21.58 -3.01
C GLY A 30 -17.55 21.99 -3.90
N ARG A 31 -18.61 22.55 -3.30
CA ARG A 31 -19.73 23.22 -3.99
C ARG A 31 -19.28 24.39 -4.85
N ASP A 32 -18.36 25.23 -4.35
CA ASP A 32 -17.87 26.41 -5.03
C ASP A 32 -17.06 26.02 -6.28
N LEU A 33 -16.27 24.95 -6.20
CA LEU A 33 -15.51 24.42 -7.33
C LEU A 33 -16.45 23.80 -8.40
N PHE A 34 -17.49 23.07 -7.96
CA PHE A 34 -18.52 22.53 -8.86
C PHE A 34 -19.29 23.64 -9.59
N LEU A 35 -19.75 24.67 -8.87
CA LEU A 35 -20.46 25.82 -9.45
C LEU A 35 -19.59 26.65 -10.39
N LEU A 36 -18.28 26.77 -10.09
CA LEU A 36 -17.31 27.41 -10.97
C LEU A 36 -17.10 26.60 -12.25
N SER A 37 -16.94 25.28 -12.14
CA SER A 37 -16.79 24.38 -13.30
C SER A 37 -18.04 24.41 -14.20
N LEU A 38 -19.22 24.43 -13.59
CA LEU A 38 -20.50 24.56 -14.32
C LEU A 38 -20.59 25.90 -15.06
N ALA A 39 -20.20 27.01 -14.44
CA ALA A 39 -20.15 28.33 -15.08
C ALA A 39 -19.06 28.42 -16.18
N ALA A 40 -17.93 27.75 -16.00
CA ALA A 40 -16.88 27.68 -17.02
C ALA A 40 -17.35 26.88 -18.25
N LEU A 41 -18.09 25.79 -18.04
CA LEU A 41 -18.70 25.00 -19.11
C LEU A 41 -19.78 25.81 -19.86
N ASP A 42 -20.62 26.55 -19.14
CA ASP A 42 -21.63 27.45 -19.71
C ASP A 42 -21.00 28.54 -20.59
N VAL A 43 -20.02 29.28 -20.06
CA VAL A 43 -19.26 30.29 -20.82
C VAL A 43 -18.58 29.69 -22.05
N LEU A 44 -18.04 28.46 -21.93
CA LEU A 44 -17.45 27.74 -23.06
C LEU A 44 -18.48 27.37 -24.12
N LEU A 45 -19.66 26.89 -23.73
CA LEU A 45 -20.77 26.59 -24.65
C LEU A 45 -21.23 27.83 -25.41
N LEU A 46 -21.45 28.93 -24.68
CA LEU A 46 -21.81 30.24 -25.26
C LEU A 46 -20.75 30.72 -26.26
N LEU A 47 -19.47 30.60 -25.91
CA LEU A 47 -18.36 31.01 -26.77
C LEU A 47 -18.26 30.15 -28.04
N ILE A 48 -18.38 28.83 -27.91
CA ILE A 48 -18.40 27.89 -29.05
C ILE A 48 -19.58 28.21 -29.97
N TYR A 49 -20.79 28.34 -29.44
CA TYR A 49 -21.96 28.66 -30.25
C TYR A 49 -21.82 30.01 -30.96
N ASN A 50 -21.33 31.05 -30.27
CA ASN A 50 -21.14 32.35 -30.89
C ASN A 50 -20.06 32.33 -31.98
N SER A 51 -18.99 31.53 -31.80
CA SER A 51 -17.90 31.34 -32.77
C SER A 51 -18.31 30.51 -33.99
N TYR A 52 -19.23 29.55 -33.84
CA TYR A 52 -19.66 28.62 -34.89
C TYR A 52 -21.13 28.79 -35.31
N LYS A 53 -21.70 29.98 -35.07
CA LYS A 53 -23.12 30.31 -35.29
C LYS A 53 -23.60 30.10 -36.73
N GLU A 54 -22.69 30.17 -37.70
CA GLU A 54 -22.96 29.96 -39.13
C GLU A 54 -23.03 28.47 -39.52
N ILE A 55 -22.42 27.59 -38.71
CA ILE A 55 -22.27 26.15 -38.97
C ILE A 55 -23.26 25.32 -38.13
N LEU A 56 -23.64 25.81 -36.95
CA LEU A 56 -24.50 25.08 -36.00
C LEU A 56 -26.00 25.21 -36.32
N PRO A 57 -26.79 24.11 -36.27
CA PRO A 57 -28.23 24.17 -36.49
C PRO A 57 -28.95 25.00 -35.43
N LYS A 58 -29.98 25.74 -35.86
CA LYS A 58 -30.75 26.69 -35.03
C LYS A 58 -31.42 26.07 -33.81
N GLU A 59 -31.69 24.77 -33.85
CA GLU A 59 -32.28 24.00 -32.75
C GLU A 59 -31.37 23.97 -31.51
N LEU A 60 -30.04 23.95 -31.69
CA LEU A 60 -29.07 23.96 -30.59
C LEU A 60 -29.10 25.27 -29.79
N TYR A 61 -29.57 26.37 -30.39
CA TYR A 61 -29.74 27.64 -29.67
C TYR A 61 -30.76 27.52 -28.53
N ALA A 62 -31.86 26.80 -28.75
CA ALA A 62 -32.90 26.60 -27.74
C ALA A 62 -32.41 25.75 -26.55
N TYR A 63 -31.62 24.71 -26.83
CA TYR A 63 -30.99 23.91 -25.77
C TYR A 63 -29.91 24.71 -25.01
N MET A 64 -29.11 25.51 -25.71
CA MET A 64 -28.07 26.31 -25.06
C MET A 64 -28.65 27.42 -24.18
N ILE A 65 -29.68 28.15 -24.63
CA ILE A 65 -30.33 29.18 -23.77
C ILE A 65 -31.06 28.54 -22.58
N GLY A 66 -31.63 27.34 -22.76
CA GLY A 66 -32.19 26.57 -21.65
C GLY A 66 -31.13 26.16 -20.61
N PHE A 67 -29.92 25.80 -21.08
CA PHE A 67 -28.79 25.48 -20.21
C PHE A 67 -28.23 26.72 -19.48
N ASP A 68 -28.00 27.82 -20.19
CA ASP A 68 -27.57 29.11 -19.63
C ASP A 68 -28.55 29.61 -18.55
N PHE A 69 -29.87 29.49 -18.81
CA PHE A 69 -30.88 29.84 -17.82
C PHE A 69 -30.86 28.91 -16.60
N PHE A 70 -30.66 27.60 -16.80
CA PHE A 70 -30.48 26.66 -15.69
C PHE A 70 -29.25 27.01 -14.83
N VAL A 71 -28.11 27.29 -15.44
CA VAL A 71 -26.87 27.68 -14.73
C VAL A 71 -27.06 29.01 -13.99
N LEU A 72 -27.74 29.99 -14.59
CA LEU A 72 -28.13 31.24 -13.93
C LEU A 72 -28.98 30.97 -12.69
N VAL A 73 -30.05 30.16 -12.79
CA VAL A 73 -30.96 29.86 -11.67
C VAL A 73 -30.20 29.17 -10.52
N VAL A 74 -29.32 28.21 -10.82
CA VAL A 74 -28.48 27.56 -9.81
C VAL A 74 -27.54 28.57 -9.12
N TRP A 75 -26.92 29.48 -9.88
CA TRP A 75 -26.05 30.52 -9.32
C TRP A 75 -26.81 31.56 -8.47
N VAL A 76 -27.99 32.00 -8.91
CA VAL A 76 -28.90 32.87 -8.14
C VAL A 76 -29.28 32.20 -6.82
N MET A 77 -29.64 30.91 -6.86
CA MET A 77 -30.00 30.16 -5.66
C MET A 77 -28.82 30.07 -4.67
N GLU A 78 -27.60 29.78 -5.13
CA GLU A 78 -26.41 29.81 -4.27
C GLU A 78 -26.19 31.20 -3.69
N LEU A 79 -26.21 32.26 -4.52
CA LEU A 79 -26.00 33.64 -4.11
C LEU A 79 -26.99 34.08 -3.02
N ILE A 80 -28.28 33.75 -3.17
CA ILE A 80 -29.31 34.00 -2.16
C ILE A 80 -29.03 33.20 -0.87
N THR A 81 -28.64 31.93 -0.95
CA THR A 81 -28.34 31.14 0.25
C THR A 81 -27.09 31.62 0.99
N LYS A 82 -26.08 32.15 0.28
CA LYS A 82 -24.90 32.76 0.89
C LYS A 82 -25.22 34.14 1.47
N PHE A 83 -25.98 34.96 0.77
CA PHE A 83 -26.48 36.25 1.27
C PHE A 83 -27.26 36.08 2.58
N ARG A 84 -28.21 35.13 2.62
CA ARG A 84 -29.03 34.82 3.82
C ARG A 84 -28.24 34.18 4.98
N LYS A 85 -27.01 33.71 4.74
CA LYS A 85 -26.10 33.19 5.77
C LYS A 85 -25.02 34.20 6.18
N SER A 86 -24.86 35.31 5.47
CA SER A 86 -23.93 36.37 5.85
C SER A 86 -24.45 37.12 7.07
N LYS A 87 -23.58 37.37 8.04
CA LYS A 87 -23.91 38.25 9.18
C LYS A 87 -24.02 39.71 8.75
N ASP A 88 -23.22 40.11 7.75
CA ASP A 88 -23.21 41.46 7.20
C ASP A 88 -23.52 41.45 5.69
N PRO A 89 -24.69 41.96 5.24
CA PRO A 89 -25.06 41.93 3.83
C PRO A 89 -24.29 42.96 2.98
N SER A 90 -23.94 44.12 3.55
CA SER A 90 -23.21 45.19 2.83
C SER A 90 -21.77 44.78 2.48
N THR A 91 -21.04 44.23 3.47
CA THR A 91 -19.69 43.69 3.28
C THR A 91 -19.68 42.53 2.27
N TYR A 92 -20.71 41.67 2.31
CA TYR A 92 -20.87 40.59 1.32
C TYR A 92 -21.05 41.13 -0.11
N PHE A 93 -21.85 42.18 -0.29
CA PHE A 93 -22.06 42.80 -1.60
C PHE A 93 -20.77 43.43 -2.14
N SER A 94 -20.07 44.22 -1.32
CA SER A 94 -18.79 44.85 -1.70
C SER A 94 -17.71 43.83 -2.06
N MET A 95 -17.65 42.68 -1.37
CA MET A 95 -16.60 41.67 -1.59
C MET A 95 -16.95 40.60 -2.64
N ASN A 96 -18.18 40.58 -3.17
CA ASN A 96 -18.66 39.64 -4.18
C ASN A 96 -19.43 40.31 -5.34
N TRP A 97 -19.23 41.62 -5.57
CA TRP A 97 -19.94 42.41 -6.59
C TRP A 97 -19.92 41.78 -8.00
N TYR A 98 -18.83 41.09 -8.34
CA TYR A 98 -18.65 40.37 -9.61
C TYR A 98 -19.66 39.22 -9.80
N GLU A 99 -20.10 38.56 -8.71
CA GLU A 99 -21.12 37.50 -8.76
C GLU A 99 -22.49 38.08 -9.12
N ILE A 100 -22.80 39.26 -8.56
CA ILE A 100 -24.04 39.99 -8.85
C ILE A 100 -24.06 40.47 -10.30
N VAL A 101 -22.94 40.98 -10.82
CA VAL A 101 -22.82 41.45 -12.21
C VAL A 101 -23.06 40.32 -13.22
N GLY A 102 -22.45 39.14 -13.04
CA GLY A 102 -22.61 38.03 -14.00
C GLY A 102 -23.90 37.21 -13.85
N VAL A 103 -24.66 37.43 -12.77
CA VAL A 103 -26.03 36.87 -12.58
C VAL A 103 -27.06 37.60 -13.46
N ILE A 104 -26.81 38.86 -13.84
CA ILE A 104 -27.67 39.62 -14.75
C ILE A 104 -27.76 38.84 -16.09
N PRO A 105 -28.94 38.69 -16.72
CA PRO A 105 -29.13 37.88 -17.93
C PRO A 105 -28.58 38.56 -19.21
N PHE A 106 -27.26 38.78 -19.24
CA PHE A 106 -26.51 39.26 -20.39
C PHE A 106 -25.27 38.37 -20.60
N TYR A 107 -25.17 37.75 -21.78
CA TYR A 107 -24.13 36.78 -22.10
C TYR A 107 -22.69 37.33 -21.92
N PHE A 108 -22.46 38.62 -22.19
CA PHE A 108 -21.15 39.25 -22.03
C PHE A 108 -20.73 39.47 -20.57
N LEU A 109 -21.65 39.34 -19.61
CA LEU A 109 -21.36 39.40 -18.17
C LEU A 109 -21.07 38.03 -17.55
N ARG A 110 -21.38 36.92 -18.25
CA ARG A 110 -21.10 35.56 -17.78
C ARG A 110 -19.64 35.31 -17.35
N PRO A 111 -18.61 35.83 -18.05
CA PRO A 111 -17.22 35.68 -17.60
C PRO A 111 -16.92 36.25 -16.20
N PHE A 112 -17.72 37.18 -15.67
CA PHE A 112 -17.53 37.70 -14.31
C PHE A 112 -17.75 36.62 -13.22
N LEU A 113 -18.52 35.57 -13.47
CA LEU A 113 -18.62 34.41 -12.56
C LEU A 113 -17.25 33.73 -12.37
N LEU A 114 -16.39 33.75 -13.39
CA LEU A 114 -15.07 33.14 -13.36
C LEU A 114 -14.05 33.93 -12.51
N LEU A 115 -14.34 35.19 -12.16
CA LEU A 115 -13.52 35.97 -11.21
C LEU A 115 -13.56 35.34 -9.80
N ARG A 116 -14.60 34.58 -9.47
CA ARG A 116 -14.62 33.71 -8.28
C ARG A 116 -13.51 32.67 -8.31
N GLY A 117 -13.20 32.13 -9.49
CA GLY A 117 -12.08 31.24 -9.73
C GLY A 117 -10.74 31.93 -9.46
N MET A 118 -10.58 33.19 -9.87
CA MET A 118 -9.40 34.00 -9.55
C MET A 118 -9.22 34.20 -8.04
N LYS A 119 -10.31 34.46 -7.30
CA LYS A 119 -10.30 34.55 -5.83
C LYS A 119 -9.90 33.23 -5.16
N ILE A 120 -10.38 32.10 -5.67
CA ILE A 120 -9.96 30.75 -5.22
C ILE A 120 -8.49 30.49 -5.57
N LEU A 121 -8.02 30.91 -6.74
CA LEU A 121 -6.62 30.78 -7.16
C LEU A 121 -5.67 31.62 -6.28
N ILE A 122 -6.05 32.84 -5.92
CA ILE A 122 -5.30 33.68 -4.97
C ILE A 122 -5.30 33.05 -3.56
N ALA A 123 -6.43 32.48 -3.11
CA ALA A 123 -6.49 31.76 -1.84
C ALA A 123 -5.60 30.49 -1.86
N PHE A 124 -5.55 29.78 -2.98
CA PHE A 124 -4.67 28.62 -3.19
C PHE A 124 -3.19 29.02 -3.20
N TYR A 125 -2.82 30.10 -3.90
CA TYR A 125 -1.47 30.64 -3.90
C TYR A 125 -1.04 31.07 -2.48
N LYS A 126 -1.91 31.79 -1.76
CA LYS A 126 -1.65 32.22 -0.37
C LYS A 126 -1.52 31.03 0.59
N LEU A 127 -2.31 29.96 0.40
CA LEU A 127 -2.21 28.73 1.18
C LEU A 127 -0.89 28.00 0.91
N GLY A 128 -0.48 27.90 -0.37
CA GLY A 128 0.80 27.32 -0.76
C GLY A 128 2.01 28.13 -0.24
N GLN A 129 1.92 29.46 -0.25
CA GLN A 129 2.96 30.34 0.27
C GLN A 129 3.06 30.32 1.81
N SER A 130 1.96 29.99 2.52
CA SER A 130 1.97 29.67 3.95
C SER A 130 2.51 28.25 4.26
N GLY A 131 3.05 27.56 3.24
CA GLY A 131 3.28 26.12 3.21
C GLY A 131 4.43 25.55 4.04
N GLN A 132 5.04 26.29 4.96
CA GLN A 132 6.12 25.77 5.83
C GLN A 132 5.68 24.53 6.64
N ASN A 133 4.40 24.43 7.00
CA ASN A 133 3.86 23.28 7.75
C ASN A 133 3.11 22.25 6.88
N LEU A 134 2.65 22.65 5.68
CA LEU A 134 1.91 21.75 4.78
C LEU A 134 2.85 20.90 3.93
N SER A 135 3.97 21.47 3.46
CA SER A 135 4.96 20.75 2.66
C SER A 135 5.45 19.48 3.39
N ASP A 136 5.82 19.60 4.66
CA ASP A 136 6.44 18.51 5.40
C ASP A 136 5.46 17.40 5.79
N ILE A 137 4.19 17.72 6.03
CA ILE A 137 3.16 16.72 6.35
C ILE A 137 2.69 16.01 5.06
N VAL A 138 2.40 16.78 4.01
CA VAL A 138 1.91 16.27 2.73
C VAL A 138 2.99 15.43 2.05
N THR A 139 4.23 15.93 1.94
CA THR A 139 5.33 15.21 1.27
C THR A 139 5.70 13.95 2.04
N ARG A 140 5.79 13.99 3.37
CA ARG A 140 6.12 12.81 4.19
C ARG A 140 5.06 11.72 4.02
N GLU A 141 3.80 12.01 4.29
CA GLU A 141 2.74 10.99 4.30
C GLU A 141 2.47 10.39 2.90
N ILE A 142 2.59 11.19 1.83
CA ILE A 142 2.39 10.74 0.45
C ILE A 142 3.59 9.94 -0.05
N THR A 143 4.82 10.39 0.17
CA THR A 143 6.00 9.69 -0.36
C THR A 143 6.17 8.30 0.24
N PHE A 144 5.88 8.10 1.53
CA PHE A 144 5.88 6.76 2.11
C PHE A 144 4.77 5.89 1.50
N ARG A 145 3.50 6.26 1.65
CA ARG A 145 2.37 5.38 1.26
C ARG A 145 2.28 5.10 -0.24
N PHE A 146 2.60 6.06 -1.12
CA PHE A 146 2.56 5.81 -2.57
C PHE A 146 3.75 5.00 -3.06
N ARG A 147 4.96 5.22 -2.52
CA ARG A 147 6.11 4.38 -2.87
C ARG A 147 5.81 2.95 -2.47
N ASP A 148 5.38 2.72 -1.24
CA ASP A 148 5.25 1.37 -0.71
C ASP A 148 4.18 0.58 -1.50
N VAL A 149 2.97 1.14 -1.70
CA VAL A 149 1.91 0.49 -2.51
C VAL A 149 2.32 0.24 -3.97
N ILE A 150 3.03 1.18 -4.63
CA ILE A 150 3.44 1.02 -6.03
C ILE A 150 4.61 0.02 -6.15
N VAL A 151 5.61 0.12 -5.28
CA VAL A 151 6.78 -0.77 -5.27
C VAL A 151 6.35 -2.19 -4.95
N ASP A 152 5.53 -2.41 -3.93
CA ASP A 152 5.09 -3.75 -3.53
C ASP A 152 4.25 -4.41 -4.65
N THR A 153 3.33 -3.67 -5.28
CA THR A 153 2.54 -4.17 -6.42
C THR A 153 3.42 -4.54 -7.63
N ILE A 154 4.47 -3.75 -7.91
CA ILE A 154 5.42 -4.03 -9.00
C ILE A 154 6.34 -5.20 -8.63
N ALA A 155 6.80 -5.28 -7.38
CA ALA A 155 7.68 -6.32 -6.89
C ALA A 155 6.99 -7.69 -6.97
N ASP A 156 5.73 -7.80 -6.53
CA ASP A 156 4.93 -9.02 -6.65
C ASP A 156 4.75 -9.45 -8.13
N ALA A 157 4.46 -8.49 -9.02
CA ALA A 157 4.31 -8.76 -10.44
C ALA A 157 5.61 -9.24 -11.10
N VAL A 158 6.75 -8.61 -10.77
CA VAL A 158 8.09 -9.02 -11.22
C VAL A 158 8.47 -10.38 -10.65
N PHE A 159 8.18 -10.65 -9.37
CA PHE A 159 8.45 -11.93 -8.74
C PHE A 159 7.65 -13.06 -9.39
N LEU A 160 6.34 -12.89 -9.58
CA LEU A 160 5.48 -13.90 -10.21
C LEU A 160 5.91 -14.22 -11.64
N HIS A 161 6.25 -13.21 -12.44
CA HIS A 161 6.75 -13.41 -13.81
C HIS A 161 8.17 -14.05 -13.80
N SER A 162 8.99 -13.73 -12.81
CA SER A 162 10.30 -14.37 -12.64
C SER A 162 10.17 -15.84 -12.24
N LEU A 163 9.18 -16.17 -11.39
CA LEU A 163 8.90 -17.53 -10.95
C LEU A 163 8.36 -18.41 -12.09
N GLU A 164 7.46 -17.88 -12.92
CA GLU A 164 7.01 -18.54 -14.17
C GLU A 164 8.19 -18.82 -15.12
N ARG A 165 9.13 -17.86 -15.23
CA ARG A 165 10.33 -18.06 -16.05
C ARG A 165 11.31 -19.08 -15.46
N VAL A 166 11.39 -19.17 -14.13
CA VAL A 166 12.15 -20.23 -13.43
C VAL A 166 11.49 -21.59 -13.63
N GLU A 167 10.17 -21.69 -13.53
CA GLU A 167 9.40 -22.92 -13.78
C GLU A 167 9.67 -23.49 -15.18
N GLU A 168 9.62 -22.65 -16.21
CA GLU A 168 9.90 -23.05 -17.60
C GLU A 168 11.33 -23.58 -17.81
N VAL A 169 12.30 -23.09 -17.01
CA VAL A 169 13.67 -23.62 -17.01
C VAL A 169 13.73 -24.92 -16.23
N MET A 170 13.15 -24.97 -15.02
CA MET A 170 13.18 -26.13 -14.12
C MET A 170 12.56 -27.37 -14.76
N ILE A 171 11.42 -27.24 -15.44
CA ILE A 171 10.75 -28.33 -16.18
C ILE A 171 11.66 -29.00 -17.23
N ARG A 172 12.71 -28.31 -17.70
CA ARG A 172 13.66 -28.80 -18.71
C ARG A 172 14.93 -29.45 -18.13
N LEU A 173 15.12 -29.49 -16.80
CA LEU A 173 16.28 -30.16 -16.20
C LEU A 173 16.15 -31.69 -16.20
N ASP A 174 17.29 -32.36 -16.33
CA ASP A 174 17.42 -33.79 -16.06
C ASP A 174 17.56 -34.02 -14.55
N TYR A 175 16.42 -34.21 -13.89
CA TYR A 175 16.35 -34.48 -12.46
C TYR A 175 16.92 -35.84 -12.04
N SER A 176 16.98 -36.82 -12.95
CA SER A 176 17.58 -38.13 -12.66
C SER A 176 19.10 -37.97 -12.46
N GLN A 177 19.79 -37.33 -13.41
CA GLN A 177 21.21 -37.04 -13.25
C GLN A 177 21.49 -36.12 -12.08
N LEU A 178 20.62 -35.14 -11.80
CA LEU A 178 20.81 -34.22 -10.69
C LEU A 178 20.68 -34.95 -9.33
N ALA A 179 19.70 -35.84 -9.19
CA ALA A 179 19.52 -36.68 -8.01
C ALA A 179 20.69 -37.66 -7.80
N LYS A 180 21.14 -38.33 -8.88
CA LYS A 180 22.34 -39.19 -8.86
C LYS A 180 23.57 -38.44 -8.36
N ARG A 181 23.91 -37.29 -8.96
CA ARG A 181 25.09 -36.50 -8.55
C ARG A 181 25.00 -36.02 -7.10
N ALA A 182 23.81 -35.62 -6.64
CA ALA A 182 23.60 -35.23 -5.26
C ALA A 182 23.82 -36.41 -4.29
N PHE A 183 23.35 -37.61 -4.65
CA PHE A 183 23.53 -38.81 -3.86
C PHE A 183 24.99 -39.29 -3.84
N GLU A 184 25.66 -39.33 -5.00
CA GLU A 184 27.10 -39.65 -5.13
C GLU A 184 27.98 -38.75 -4.26
N LEU A 185 27.64 -37.46 -4.13
CA LEU A 185 28.36 -36.50 -3.27
C LEU A 185 28.31 -36.89 -1.79
N HIS A 186 27.18 -37.41 -1.32
CA HIS A 186 26.92 -37.80 0.07
C HIS A 186 27.02 -39.31 0.33
N GLN A 187 27.42 -40.10 -0.68
CA GLN A 187 27.49 -41.57 -0.66
C GLN A 187 28.17 -42.13 0.61
N LYS A 188 29.27 -41.51 1.04
CA LYS A 188 30.05 -41.97 2.21
C LYS A 188 29.30 -41.78 3.53
N GLU A 189 28.60 -40.65 3.67
CA GLU A 189 27.80 -40.32 4.86
C GLU A 189 26.55 -41.21 4.90
N PHE A 190 25.92 -41.41 3.74
CA PHE A 190 24.80 -42.34 3.59
C PHE A 190 25.20 -43.77 3.94
N ASN A 191 26.31 -44.29 3.40
CA ASN A 191 26.82 -45.63 3.71
C ASN A 191 27.13 -45.80 5.20
N ALA A 192 27.70 -44.79 5.85
CA ALA A 192 27.93 -44.81 7.29
C ALA A 192 26.60 -44.92 8.07
N LYS A 193 25.58 -44.11 7.71
CA LYS A 193 24.25 -44.14 8.33
C LYS A 193 23.46 -45.41 8.05
N VAL A 194 23.59 -46.00 6.85
CA VAL A 194 23.02 -47.30 6.52
C VAL A 194 23.69 -48.40 7.34
N ASN A 195 25.03 -48.40 7.45
CA ASN A 195 25.75 -49.39 8.26
C ASN A 195 25.39 -49.27 9.76
N GLU A 196 25.30 -48.05 10.30
CA GLU A 196 24.81 -47.79 11.67
C GLU A 196 23.36 -48.27 11.87
N SER A 197 22.49 -48.06 10.89
CA SER A 197 21.09 -48.53 10.91
C SER A 197 20.96 -50.04 10.76
N LEU A 198 21.80 -50.68 9.94
CA LEU A 198 21.86 -52.12 9.77
C LEU A 198 22.39 -52.79 11.04
N GLN A 199 23.47 -52.26 11.63
CA GLN A 199 24.01 -52.75 12.89
C GLN A 199 22.95 -52.63 14.00
N SER A 200 22.38 -51.45 14.24
CA SER A 200 21.34 -51.28 15.28
C SER A 200 20.10 -52.15 15.08
N LYS A 201 19.69 -52.45 13.83
CA LYS A 201 18.55 -53.35 13.54
C LYS A 201 18.91 -54.85 13.64
N PHE A 202 20.10 -55.28 13.22
CA PHE A 202 20.53 -56.68 13.31
C PHE A 202 21.02 -57.07 14.72
N LEU A 203 21.52 -56.12 15.52
CA LEU A 203 21.94 -56.35 16.91
C LEU A 203 20.78 -56.64 17.88
N LEU A 204 19.52 -56.58 17.40
CA LEU A 204 18.32 -57.00 18.16
C LEU A 204 18.08 -58.52 18.16
N GLY A 205 18.99 -59.34 17.60
CA GLY A 205 18.84 -60.80 17.55
C GLY A 205 20.15 -61.60 17.71
N GLU A 206 20.01 -62.94 17.81
CA GLU A 206 21.09 -63.90 18.09
C GLU A 206 22.30 -63.84 17.13
N LEU A 207 22.12 -63.20 15.96
CA LEU A 207 23.13 -63.00 14.93
C LEU A 207 24.30 -62.09 15.36
N SER A 208 24.17 -61.34 16.45
CA SER A 208 25.24 -60.50 17.03
C SER A 208 26.51 -61.28 17.44
N ARG A 209 26.47 -62.61 17.53
CA ARG A 209 27.61 -63.45 17.97
C ARG A 209 28.61 -63.82 16.87
N ILE A 210 28.37 -63.43 15.63
CA ILE A 210 29.15 -63.89 14.47
C ILE A 210 30.29 -62.90 14.16
N PRO A 211 31.57 -63.31 14.14
CA PRO A 211 32.70 -62.38 14.03
C PRO A 211 32.90 -61.73 12.64
N PHE A 212 32.06 -62.05 11.65
CA PHE A 212 32.14 -61.52 10.29
C PHE A 212 31.13 -60.38 10.01
N MET A 213 30.26 -60.06 10.99
CA MET A 213 29.04 -59.28 10.73
C MET A 213 29.28 -57.82 10.30
N GLY A 214 30.33 -57.18 10.81
CA GLY A 214 30.68 -55.81 10.43
C GLY A 214 31.16 -55.67 8.98
N GLU A 215 31.72 -56.74 8.39
CA GLU A 215 32.11 -56.73 6.98
C GLU A 215 30.92 -57.03 6.06
N ILE A 216 30.00 -57.91 6.49
CA ILE A 216 28.73 -58.16 5.79
C ILE A 216 27.87 -56.89 5.78
N SER A 217 27.71 -56.19 6.91
CA SER A 217 26.91 -54.96 6.97
C SER A 217 27.50 -53.84 6.14
N LYS A 218 28.83 -53.76 6.03
CA LYS A 218 29.52 -52.80 5.17
C LYS A 218 29.28 -53.08 3.69
N ARG A 219 29.49 -54.33 3.23
CA ARG A 219 29.23 -54.72 1.83
C ARG A 219 27.77 -54.53 1.45
N LEU A 220 26.84 -54.97 2.31
CA LEU A 220 25.41 -54.77 2.08
C LEU A 220 25.03 -53.28 2.04
N GLY A 221 25.68 -52.44 2.84
CA GLY A 221 25.54 -50.98 2.77
C GLY A 221 26.04 -50.39 1.44
N GLU A 222 27.17 -50.87 0.93
CA GLU A 222 27.71 -50.49 -0.39
C GLU A 222 26.77 -50.94 -1.53
N ASP A 223 26.26 -52.19 -1.49
CA ASP A 223 25.31 -52.75 -2.47
C ASP A 223 23.97 -51.99 -2.49
N ILE A 224 23.36 -51.76 -1.31
CA ILE A 224 22.12 -50.98 -1.17
C ILE A 224 22.31 -49.57 -1.73
N SER A 225 23.46 -48.96 -1.47
CA SER A 225 23.74 -47.61 -1.91
C SER A 225 23.94 -47.53 -3.43
N SER A 226 24.61 -48.53 -4.03
CA SER A 226 24.67 -48.65 -5.50
C SER A 226 23.27 -48.82 -6.12
N MET A 227 22.43 -49.67 -5.51
CA MET A 227 21.05 -49.89 -5.96
C MET A 227 20.21 -48.60 -5.86
N ILE A 228 20.38 -47.80 -4.81
CA ILE A 228 19.70 -46.50 -4.67
C ILE A 228 20.19 -45.52 -5.74
N THR A 229 21.50 -45.45 -6.02
CA THR A 229 22.03 -44.61 -7.11
C THR A 229 21.41 -44.98 -8.46
N GLU A 230 21.30 -46.27 -8.76
CA GLU A 230 20.67 -46.79 -9.99
C GLU A 230 19.17 -46.46 -10.06
N VAL A 231 18.44 -46.56 -8.94
CA VAL A 231 17.03 -46.15 -8.85
C VAL A 231 16.86 -44.63 -8.99
N LEU A 232 17.78 -43.82 -8.47
CA LEU A 232 17.75 -42.36 -8.64
C LEU A 232 18.04 -41.95 -10.10
N GLU A 233 18.88 -42.71 -10.81
CA GLU A 233 19.16 -42.50 -12.24
C GLU A 233 17.98 -42.91 -13.16
N ASN A 234 16.96 -43.59 -12.63
CA ASN A 234 15.78 -43.97 -13.39
C ASN A 234 14.93 -42.75 -13.80
N GLN A 235 14.46 -42.75 -15.05
CA GLN A 235 13.53 -41.74 -15.60
C GLN A 235 12.28 -41.54 -14.72
N VAL A 236 11.76 -42.60 -14.09
CA VAL A 236 10.61 -42.51 -13.17
C VAL A 236 10.91 -41.60 -11.98
N THR A 237 12.11 -41.71 -11.40
CA THR A 237 12.54 -40.87 -10.28
C THR A 237 12.76 -39.42 -10.70
N GLY A 238 13.28 -39.21 -11.91
CA GLY A 238 13.39 -37.88 -12.52
C GLY A 238 12.03 -37.19 -12.67
N GLU A 239 11.01 -37.89 -13.17
CA GLU A 239 9.66 -37.31 -13.34
C GLU A 239 8.96 -37.04 -11.99
N ILE A 240 9.18 -37.88 -10.96
CA ILE A 240 8.71 -37.62 -9.59
C ILE A 240 9.35 -36.34 -9.03
N MET A 241 10.67 -36.18 -9.15
CA MET A 241 11.38 -34.97 -8.66
C MET A 241 10.97 -33.70 -9.41
N LYS A 242 10.70 -33.81 -10.70
CA LYS A 242 10.14 -32.74 -11.53
C LYS A 242 8.75 -32.33 -11.05
N GLN A 243 7.85 -33.30 -10.81
CA GLN A 243 6.50 -33.03 -10.27
C GLN A 243 6.54 -32.40 -8.87
N ILE A 244 7.43 -32.85 -7.99
CA ILE A 244 7.66 -32.22 -6.68
C ILE A 244 8.11 -30.77 -6.85
N THR A 245 9.01 -30.50 -7.80
CA THR A 245 9.51 -29.14 -8.05
C THR A 245 8.43 -28.21 -8.59
N GLU A 246 7.61 -28.67 -9.55
CA GLU A 246 6.46 -27.93 -10.08
C GLU A 246 5.47 -27.58 -8.97
N ALA A 247 5.18 -28.52 -8.07
CA ALA A 247 4.31 -28.29 -6.91
C ALA A 247 4.89 -27.23 -5.95
N ILE A 248 6.20 -27.26 -5.68
CA ILE A 248 6.90 -26.27 -4.83
C ILE A 248 6.84 -24.86 -5.46
N LEU A 249 7.13 -24.73 -6.76
CA LEU A 249 7.05 -23.46 -7.48
C LEU A 249 5.63 -22.89 -7.45
N LYS A 250 4.63 -23.73 -7.71
CA LYS A 250 3.21 -23.37 -7.67
C LYS A 250 2.76 -22.92 -6.29
N GLU A 251 3.23 -23.55 -5.22
CA GLU A 251 2.91 -23.14 -3.86
C GLU A 251 3.63 -21.85 -3.45
N MET A 252 4.87 -21.62 -3.89
CA MET A 252 5.53 -20.31 -3.74
C MET A 252 4.76 -19.19 -4.46
N ALA A 253 4.25 -19.45 -5.67
CA ALA A 253 3.40 -18.49 -6.40
C ALA A 253 2.09 -18.20 -5.65
N ASN A 254 1.46 -19.21 -5.07
CA ASN A 254 0.26 -19.08 -4.26
C ASN A 254 0.52 -18.31 -2.95
N HIS A 255 1.66 -18.56 -2.29
CA HIS A 255 2.07 -17.85 -1.09
C HIS A 255 2.26 -16.36 -1.37
N VAL A 256 2.99 -15.96 -2.41
CA VAL A 256 3.16 -14.54 -2.75
C VAL A 256 1.81 -13.86 -3.06
N LYS A 257 0.93 -14.52 -3.83
CA LYS A 257 -0.45 -14.03 -4.07
C LYS A 257 -1.32 -13.88 -2.81
N ARG A 258 -0.91 -14.47 -1.68
CA ARG A 258 -1.64 -14.46 -0.39
C ARG A 258 -0.96 -13.58 0.68
N LEU A 259 0.26 -13.08 0.45
CA LEU A 259 0.95 -12.26 1.44
C LEU A 259 0.27 -10.89 1.58
N PRO A 260 0.04 -10.40 2.81
CA PRO A 260 -0.35 -9.02 3.02
C PRO A 260 0.83 -8.08 2.72
N ILE A 261 0.52 -6.98 2.05
CA ILE A 261 1.46 -6.03 1.41
C ILE A 261 2.51 -5.46 2.39
N GLU A 262 2.20 -5.38 3.69
CA GLU A 262 2.97 -4.67 4.73
C GLU A 262 4.37 -5.23 5.07
N ARG A 263 4.86 -6.28 4.38
CA ARG A 263 6.10 -7.00 4.76
C ARG A 263 7.32 -6.73 3.90
N ILE A 264 7.17 -6.36 2.63
CA ILE A 264 8.31 -6.14 1.72
C ILE A 264 8.98 -4.77 1.98
N THR A 265 8.18 -3.80 2.43
CA THR A 265 8.59 -2.41 2.68
C THR A 265 8.98 -2.09 4.12
N ARG A 266 8.81 -3.02 5.07
CA ARG A 266 9.52 -2.89 6.36
C ARG A 266 11.02 -3.10 6.12
N PRO A 267 11.90 -2.17 6.53
CA PRO A 267 13.31 -2.50 6.68
C PRO A 267 13.42 -3.76 7.53
N LEU A 268 14.38 -4.63 7.21
CA LEU A 268 14.75 -5.71 8.11
C LEU A 268 15.22 -5.04 9.41
N GLU A 269 14.31 -4.98 10.38
CA GLU A 269 14.58 -4.44 11.71
C GLU A 269 15.57 -5.40 12.34
N VAL A 270 16.85 -5.03 12.27
CA VAL A 270 17.95 -5.80 12.83
C VAL A 270 17.72 -5.84 14.32
N GLU A 271 17.13 -6.96 14.77
CA GLU A 271 16.87 -7.28 16.16
C GLU A 271 18.21 -7.17 16.89
N SER A 272 18.42 -6.01 17.50
CA SER A 272 19.70 -5.69 18.13
C SER A 272 19.83 -6.62 19.33
N PRO A 273 20.96 -7.33 19.48
CA PRO A 273 21.12 -8.33 20.53
C PRO A 273 20.81 -7.69 21.90
N PRO A 274 20.13 -8.42 22.80
CA PRO A 274 19.56 -7.85 24.01
C PRO A 274 20.64 -7.12 24.80
N GLN A 275 20.39 -5.84 25.11
CA GLN A 275 21.33 -5.06 25.91
C GLN A 275 21.59 -5.75 27.25
N PRO A 276 22.86 -5.87 27.69
CA PRO A 276 23.17 -6.48 28.98
C PRO A 276 22.53 -5.64 30.09
N THR A 277 21.71 -6.31 30.91
CA THR A 277 21.04 -5.71 32.06
C THR A 277 22.07 -5.03 32.98
N THR A 278 22.06 -3.71 33.04
CA THR A 278 22.94 -2.95 33.93
C THR A 278 22.51 -3.18 35.38
N ALA A 279 23.24 -4.04 36.10
CA ALA A 279 23.09 -4.17 37.54
C ALA A 279 23.51 -2.85 38.22
N PRO A 280 22.81 -2.41 39.29
CA PRO A 280 23.16 -1.18 39.98
C PRO A 280 24.43 -1.38 40.80
N ASN A 281 25.46 -0.56 40.56
CA ASN A 281 26.69 -0.57 41.36
C ASN A 281 26.71 0.65 42.32
N PRO A 282 26.79 0.45 43.64
CA PRO A 282 26.74 1.53 44.62
C PRO A 282 28.15 2.04 44.97
N SER A 283 28.47 3.30 44.68
CA SER A 283 29.57 4.08 45.29
C SER A 283 29.60 5.52 44.77
N ALA A 284 29.09 6.49 45.55
CA ALA A 284 29.51 7.90 45.57
C ALA A 284 28.69 8.73 46.59
N GLU A 285 29.00 8.56 47.87
CA GLU A 285 28.99 9.65 48.86
C GLU A 285 29.92 10.79 48.37
N THR A 286 29.84 12.07 48.77
CA THR A 286 28.95 12.86 49.66
C THR A 286 29.32 14.33 49.46
N GLU A 287 28.37 15.28 49.41
CA GLU A 287 28.69 16.68 49.78
C GLU A 287 27.47 17.52 50.25
N ILE A 288 27.26 17.51 51.57
CA ILE A 288 27.00 18.67 52.46
C ILE A 288 25.87 19.67 52.08
N GLU A 289 24.79 19.61 52.85
CA GLU A 289 23.79 20.68 53.06
C GLU A 289 24.35 21.77 54.02
N PRO A 290 23.77 22.98 54.07
CA PRO A 290 23.05 23.30 55.31
C PRO A 290 21.80 24.20 55.18
N ALA A 291 20.75 23.83 55.93
CA ALA A 291 19.94 24.66 56.85
C ALA A 291 19.28 25.99 56.35
N GLU A 292 18.17 26.48 56.92
CA GLU A 292 17.07 25.93 57.73
C GLU A 292 16.07 27.10 57.91
N SER A 293 14.77 26.91 57.68
CA SER A 293 13.69 27.60 58.43
C SER A 293 12.29 27.18 57.99
N THR A 294 11.62 26.51 58.92
CA THR A 294 10.18 26.53 59.20
C THR A 294 9.52 27.89 58.94
N THR A 295 8.21 27.99 58.69
CA THR A 295 7.19 27.95 59.76
C THR A 295 5.76 27.81 59.20
N GLU A 296 4.96 26.96 59.85
CA GLU A 296 3.48 26.85 59.96
C GLU A 296 2.54 27.07 58.74
N ASN A 297 1.56 26.22 58.40
CA ASN A 297 0.52 25.43 59.12
C ASN A 297 -0.88 26.11 59.16
N SER A 298 -1.93 25.26 59.15
CA SER A 298 -3.40 25.53 59.04
C SER A 298 -3.91 25.94 57.63
N GLU A 299 -5.17 25.72 57.21
CA GLU A 299 -6.25 24.75 57.56
C GLU A 299 -7.23 24.65 56.32
N ILE A 300 -7.85 23.50 55.97
CA ILE A 300 -9.16 22.94 56.43
C ILE A 300 -10.33 23.96 56.31
N LEU A 301 -11.50 23.73 55.66
CA LEU A 301 -12.09 22.71 54.77
C LEU A 301 -13.26 23.43 53.97
N PRO A 302 -14.12 22.78 53.14
CA PRO A 302 -15.07 23.46 52.25
C PRO A 302 -16.48 23.63 52.85
N LYS A 303 -17.42 24.15 52.05
CA LYS A 303 -18.87 23.99 52.28
C LYS A 303 -19.66 23.72 50.99
N GLU A 304 -20.28 22.55 50.95
CA GLU A 304 -21.65 22.34 50.42
C GLU A 304 -22.67 23.24 51.20
N THR A 305 -23.93 23.50 50.80
CA THR A 305 -24.84 22.89 49.80
C THR A 305 -26.02 23.84 49.48
N THR A 306 -26.80 23.51 48.43
CA THR A 306 -28.27 23.76 48.21
C THR A 306 -28.90 25.15 47.99
N SER A 307 -29.89 25.13 47.07
CA SER A 307 -31.02 26.06 46.84
C SER A 307 -30.74 27.49 46.34
N ASP A 308 -31.48 28.06 45.38
CA ASP A 308 -32.70 27.62 44.65
C ASP A 308 -32.53 27.62 43.12
#